data_AF-A0A1F9IZ37-F1
#
_entry.id   AF-A0A1F9IZ37-F1
#
_cell.length_a   1.000
_cell.length_b   1.000
_cell.length_c   1.000
_cell.angle_alpha   90.00
_cell.angle_beta   90.00
_cell.angle_gamma   90.00
#
_symmetry.space_group_name_H-M   'P 1'
#
loop_
_entity.id
_entity.type
_entity.pdbx_description
1 polymer ?
#
loop_
_entity_poly.entity_id
_entity_poly.type
_entity_poly.pdbx_seq_one_letter_code
_entity_poly.pdbx_strand_id
1 'polypeptide(L)'
;MECFLEYAATDKGLHFTDALAQNAIEVEAIDIPLAQFSGSHPVIKGISLMAKQALDFDVFIFNKAGCSDAALRPGAYLDYVRFNATGAAQIGAAGFYYYAGVTGLYLPYRDKSNTYKLHVGLVNRSATSKLAGADGEVVIMVALA
;
A
#
# COMPACT_ATOMS: atom_id res chain seq x y z
N MET A 1 27.57 8.31 -3.70
CA MET A 1 26.51 7.69 -2.87
C MET A 1 25.39 7.37 -3.83
N GLU A 2 25.33 6.14 -4.31
CA GLU A 2 24.24 5.73 -5.20
C GLU A 2 22.97 5.70 -4.36
N CYS A 3 21.98 6.51 -4.73
CA CYS A 3 20.68 6.52 -4.11
C CYS A 3 19.98 5.22 -4.55
N PHE A 4 20.21 4.13 -3.81
CA PHE A 4 19.51 2.88 -4.03
C PHE A 4 18.09 3.04 -3.50
N LEU A 5 17.11 2.91 -4.38
CA LEU A 5 15.70 2.95 -3.98
C LEU A 5 15.36 1.57 -3.40
N GLU A 6 15.08 1.52 -2.10
CA GLU A 6 14.61 0.32 -1.42
C GLU A 6 13.09 0.21 -1.55
N TYR A 7 12.55 -1.00 -1.38
CA TYR A 7 11.11 -1.22 -1.45
C TYR A 7 10.62 -1.96 -0.20
N ALA A 8 9.58 -1.40 0.43
CA ALA A 8 8.71 -2.15 1.32
C ALA A 8 7.53 -2.67 0.49
N ALA A 9 7.22 -3.98 0.59
CA ALA A 9 6.16 -4.60 -0.20
C ALA A 9 5.24 -5.45 0.67
N THR A 10 3.97 -5.52 0.29
CA THR A 10 3.01 -6.44 0.90
C THR A 10 3.20 -7.84 0.31
N ASP A 11 3.23 -8.86 1.18
CA ASP A 11 3.10 -10.26 0.76
C ASP A 11 1.67 -10.58 0.30
N LYS A 12 1.53 -11.16 -0.90
CA LYS A 12 0.25 -11.47 -1.56
C LYS A 12 -0.58 -12.56 -0.88
N GLY A 13 0.06 -13.44 -0.10
CA GLY A 13 -0.58 -14.54 0.60
C GLY A 13 -0.84 -14.26 2.09
N LEU A 14 -0.31 -13.15 2.61
CA LEU A 14 -0.46 -12.75 4.01
C LEU A 14 -1.28 -11.49 4.20
N HIS A 15 -1.12 -10.50 3.32
CA HIS A 15 -1.77 -9.19 3.47
C HIS A 15 -2.91 -9.02 2.49
N PHE A 16 -3.95 -8.30 2.90
CA PHE A 16 -5.13 -8.04 2.07
C PHE A 16 -5.79 -9.33 1.56
N THR A 17 -5.85 -10.36 2.40
CA THR A 17 -6.36 -11.69 2.01
C THR A 17 -7.88 -11.77 2.11
N ASP A 18 -8.51 -10.85 2.82
CA ASP A 18 -9.95 -10.86 3.03
C ASP A 18 -10.71 -10.26 1.84
N ALA A 19 -12.01 -10.59 1.76
CA ALA A 19 -12.89 -9.94 0.82
C ALA A 19 -13.14 -8.50 1.27
N LEU A 20 -13.01 -7.54 0.35
CA LEU A 20 -13.16 -6.11 0.65
C LEU A 20 -14.35 -5.52 -0.09
N ALA A 21 -15.42 -5.24 0.66
CA ALA A 21 -16.63 -4.61 0.12
C ALA A 21 -16.36 -3.20 -0.40
N GLN A 22 -17.29 -2.66 -1.19
CA GLN A 22 -17.19 -1.27 -1.65
C GLN A 22 -17.05 -0.32 -0.46
N ASN A 23 -16.08 0.59 -0.53
CA ASN A 23 -15.70 1.59 0.47
C ASN A 23 -15.18 1.03 1.80
N ALA A 24 -15.03 -0.28 1.94
CA ALA A 24 -14.40 -0.87 3.11
C ALA A 24 -12.88 -0.67 3.05
N ILE A 25 -12.26 -0.55 4.22
CA ILE A 25 -10.80 -0.44 4.40
C ILE A 25 -10.26 -1.69 5.09
N GLU A 26 -9.14 -2.18 4.60
CA GLU A 26 -8.29 -3.14 5.30
C GLU A 26 -6.94 -2.47 5.56
N VAL A 27 -6.34 -2.69 6.72
CA VAL A 27 -5.12 -2.00 7.15
C VAL A 27 -4.07 -3.01 7.55
N GLU A 28 -2.88 -2.84 7.01
CA GLU A 28 -1.76 -3.76 7.16
C GLU A 28 -0.51 -3.02 7.63
N ALA A 29 0.44 -3.79 8.17
CA ALA A 29 1.71 -3.27 8.66
C ALA A 29 2.87 -4.05 8.04
N ILE A 30 3.55 -3.45 7.07
CA ILE A 30 4.65 -4.06 6.33
C ILE A 30 6.01 -3.67 6.90
N ASP A 31 6.96 -4.60 6.88
CA ASP A 31 8.29 -4.35 7.40
C ASP A 31 9.06 -3.36 6.51
N ILE A 32 9.72 -2.41 7.15
CA ILE A 32 10.65 -1.49 6.47
C ILE A 32 12.03 -2.15 6.47
N PRO A 33 12.81 -2.11 5.38
CA PRO A 33 14.18 -2.60 5.36
C PRO A 33 15.12 -1.67 6.16
N LEU A 34 15.06 -1.76 7.50
CA LEU A 34 15.72 -0.84 8.43
C LEU A 34 17.24 -0.80 8.34
N ALA A 35 17.86 -1.86 7.81
CA ALA A 35 19.32 -1.97 7.70
C ALA A 35 19.94 -0.78 6.94
N GLN A 36 19.17 -0.11 6.09
CA GLN A 36 19.65 1.01 5.28
C GLN A 36 19.33 2.38 5.86
N PHE A 37 18.48 2.44 6.89
CA PHE A 37 18.02 3.68 7.51
C PHE A 37 18.61 3.90 8.91
N SER A 38 19.78 3.30 9.23
CA SER A 38 20.38 3.39 10.56
C SER A 38 20.61 4.85 10.98
N GLY A 39 19.73 5.38 11.85
CA GLY A 39 19.79 6.75 12.34
C GLY A 39 19.02 7.80 11.51
N SER A 40 18.36 7.42 10.42
CA SER A 40 17.56 8.33 9.58
C SER A 40 16.12 7.84 9.42
N HIS A 41 15.19 8.77 9.17
CA HIS A 41 13.81 8.45 8.85
C HIS A 41 13.68 8.24 7.33
N PRO A 42 13.11 7.12 6.86
CA PRO A 42 12.94 6.89 5.43
C PRO A 42 12.01 7.94 4.82
N VAL A 43 12.24 8.27 3.56
CA VAL A 43 11.37 9.12 2.77
C VAL A 43 10.67 8.26 1.73
N ILE A 44 9.35 8.30 1.69
CA ILE A 44 8.57 7.63 0.66
C ILE A 44 8.72 8.42 -0.65
N LYS A 45 9.19 7.73 -1.68
CA LYS A 45 9.48 8.27 -3.03
C LYS A 45 8.48 7.83 -4.09
N GLY A 46 7.73 6.78 -3.83
CA GLY A 46 6.73 6.29 -4.76
C GLY A 46 5.90 5.15 -4.20
N ILE A 47 4.74 4.94 -4.82
CA ILE A 47 3.79 3.89 -4.44
C ILE A 47 3.27 3.27 -5.74
N SER A 48 3.34 1.95 -5.83
CA SER A 48 2.86 1.15 -6.96
C SER A 48 1.94 0.05 -6.47
N LEU A 49 1.00 -0.37 -7.34
CA LEU A 49 0.01 -1.39 -7.01
C LEU A 49 -0.11 -2.43 -8.13
N MET A 50 -0.23 -3.69 -7.74
CA MET A 50 -0.62 -4.81 -8.58
C MET A 50 -1.79 -5.53 -7.93
N ALA A 51 -2.80 -5.93 -8.71
CA ALA A 51 -3.97 -6.64 -8.18
C ALA A 51 -4.44 -7.73 -9.13
N LYS A 52 -5.05 -8.81 -8.61
CA LYS A 52 -5.67 -9.86 -9.42
C LYS A 52 -6.95 -9.42 -10.13
N GLN A 53 -7.60 -8.37 -9.61
CA GLN A 53 -8.81 -7.80 -10.18
C GLN A 53 -8.56 -6.34 -10.58
N ALA A 54 -9.04 -5.94 -11.75
CA ALA A 54 -9.03 -4.55 -12.19
C ALA A 54 -10.14 -3.76 -11.49
N LEU A 55 -9.90 -3.37 -10.24
CA LEU A 55 -10.79 -2.54 -9.42
C LEU A 55 -10.13 -1.18 -9.14
N ASP A 56 -10.94 -0.23 -8.70
CA ASP A 56 -10.50 1.07 -8.24
C ASP A 56 -10.07 0.93 -6.77
N PHE A 57 -8.87 1.39 -6.46
CA PHE A 57 -8.30 1.29 -5.12
C PHE A 57 -7.78 2.64 -4.65
N ASP A 58 -8.01 2.97 -3.38
CA ASP A 58 -7.24 4.01 -2.70
C ASP A 58 -6.25 3.33 -1.74
N VAL A 59 -4.98 3.71 -1.82
CA VAL A 59 -3.94 3.28 -0.89
C VAL A 59 -3.63 4.44 0.05
N PHE A 60 -3.90 4.25 1.33
CA PHE A 60 -3.61 5.19 2.40
C PHE A 60 -2.30 4.86 3.08
N ILE A 61 -1.54 5.90 3.43
CA ILE A 61 -0.32 5.76 4.25
C ILE A 61 -0.58 6.36 5.63
N PHE A 62 -0.28 5.58 6.66
CA PHE A 62 -0.40 5.98 8.05
C PHE A 62 0.94 5.89 8.76
N ASN A 63 1.18 6.80 9.70
CA ASN A 63 2.34 6.78 10.59
C ASN A 63 2.08 6.01 11.90
N LYS A 64 0.90 5.38 12.04
CA LYS A 64 0.48 4.70 13.26
C LYS A 64 -0.38 3.47 12.95
N ALA A 65 -0.28 2.45 13.78
CA ALA A 65 -1.02 1.20 13.65
C ALA A 65 -2.53 1.37 13.96
N GLY A 66 -3.33 0.47 13.40
CA GLY A 66 -4.75 0.32 13.73
C GLY A 66 -5.63 1.48 13.29
N CYS A 67 -5.31 2.13 12.17
CA CYS A 67 -6.09 3.23 11.60
C CYS A 67 -7.23 2.72 10.70
N SER A 68 -8.12 1.88 11.24
CA SER A 68 -9.35 1.47 10.54
C SER A 68 -10.41 2.59 10.56
N ASP A 69 -11.53 2.36 9.88
CA ASP A 69 -12.68 3.27 9.86
C ASP A 69 -13.22 3.60 11.27
N ALA A 70 -13.34 2.60 12.14
CA ALA A 70 -13.80 2.75 13.52
C ALA A 70 -12.74 3.34 14.46
N ALA A 71 -11.49 3.43 14.02
CA ALA A 71 -10.35 3.79 14.87
C ALA A 71 -9.41 4.81 14.21
N LEU A 72 -9.91 5.64 13.29
CA LEU A 72 -9.09 6.65 12.64
C LEU A 72 -8.57 7.65 13.68
N ARG A 73 -7.24 7.73 13.80
CA ARG A 73 -6.61 8.59 14.81
C ARG A 73 -6.20 9.94 14.18
N PRO A 74 -6.58 11.08 14.79
CA PRO A 74 -6.09 12.38 14.36
C PRO A 74 -4.54 12.42 14.32
N GLY A 75 -3.98 12.91 13.21
CA GLY A 75 -2.52 13.02 13.01
C GLY A 75 -1.80 11.71 12.68
N ALA A 76 -2.55 10.62 12.45
CA ALA A 76 -2.01 9.34 11.97
C ALA A 76 -1.92 9.25 10.44
N TYR A 77 -2.88 9.87 9.74
CA TYR A 77 -2.88 9.97 8.28
C TYR A 77 -1.69 10.82 7.79
N LEU A 78 -1.02 10.33 6.74
CA LEU A 78 0.02 11.06 6.04
C LEU A 78 -0.44 11.49 4.65
N ASP A 79 -0.81 10.52 3.81
CA ASP A 79 -1.24 10.78 2.44
C ASP A 79 -2.06 9.60 1.89
N TYR A 80 -2.62 9.74 0.69
CA TYR A 80 -3.20 8.64 -0.07
C TYR A 80 -2.91 8.77 -1.57
N VAL A 81 -2.94 7.62 -2.25
CA VAL A 81 -2.85 7.53 -3.71
C VAL A 81 -4.05 6.77 -4.24
N ARG A 82 -4.69 7.33 -5.27
CA ARG A 82 -5.78 6.67 -5.99
C ARG A 82 -5.27 5.94 -7.21
N PHE A 83 -5.71 4.70 -7.36
CA PHE A 83 -5.45 3.83 -8.50
C PHE A 83 -6.78 3.48 -9.18
N ASN A 84 -6.97 3.97 -10.41
CA ASN A 84 -8.20 3.72 -11.17
C ASN A 84 -8.07 2.44 -12.01
N ALA A 85 -9.10 1.60 -12.03
CA ALA A 85 -9.17 0.37 -12.81
C ALA A 85 -8.96 0.61 -14.31
N THR A 86 -9.44 1.75 -14.81
CA THR A 86 -9.32 2.13 -16.24
C THR A 86 -7.88 2.37 -16.68
N GLY A 87 -6.98 2.72 -15.75
CA GLY A 87 -5.55 2.90 -16.02
C GLY A 87 -4.72 1.63 -15.81
N ALA A 88 -5.34 0.52 -15.45
CA ALA A 88 -4.65 -0.73 -15.14
C ALA A 88 -4.36 -1.53 -16.41
N ALA A 89 -3.14 -2.06 -16.53
CA ALA A 89 -2.70 -2.89 -17.64
C ALA A 89 -2.55 -4.34 -17.18
N GLN A 90 -3.19 -5.28 -17.87
CA GLN A 90 -3.11 -6.69 -17.53
C GLN A 90 -1.77 -7.31 -17.96
N ILE A 91 -1.07 -7.95 -17.03
CA ILE A 91 0.17 -8.69 -17.28
C ILE A 91 -0.18 -10.16 -17.50
N GLY A 92 -0.31 -10.55 -18.77
CA GLY A 92 -0.69 -11.91 -19.17
C GLY A 92 -2.17 -12.21 -18.95
N ALA A 93 -2.75 -13.09 -19.78
CA ALA A 93 -4.20 -13.25 -19.95
C ALA A 93 -5.04 -13.39 -18.66
N ALA A 94 -4.53 -14.09 -17.64
CA ALA A 94 -5.18 -14.25 -16.32
C ALA A 94 -4.29 -13.79 -15.16
N GLY A 95 -3.28 -12.98 -15.46
CA GLY A 95 -2.31 -12.50 -14.49
C GLY A 95 -2.77 -11.25 -13.76
N PHE A 96 -1.82 -10.59 -13.09
CA PHE A 96 -2.06 -9.37 -12.34
C PHE A 96 -2.31 -8.18 -13.26
N TYR A 97 -3.15 -7.26 -12.81
CA TYR A 97 -3.24 -5.91 -13.35
C TYR A 97 -2.20 -5.04 -12.66
N TYR A 98 -1.36 -4.38 -13.45
CA TYR A 98 -0.42 -3.37 -13.01
C TYR A 98 -1.02 -2.00 -13.18
N TYR A 99 -0.92 -1.19 -12.12
CA TYR A 99 -1.34 0.21 -12.13
C TYR A 99 -0.10 1.07 -12.21
N ALA A 100 -0.13 2.11 -13.05
CA ALA A 100 0.96 3.07 -13.12
C ALA A 100 1.22 3.67 -11.73
N GLY A 101 2.39 3.39 -11.16
CA GLY A 101 2.78 3.88 -9.85
C GLY A 101 2.94 5.40 -9.82
N VAL A 102 2.72 5.99 -8.65
CA VAL A 102 3.08 7.38 -8.40
C VAL A 102 4.55 7.42 -7.99
N THR A 103 5.34 8.27 -8.63
CA THR A 103 6.78 8.41 -8.40
C THR A 103 7.14 9.88 -8.14
N GLY A 104 8.34 10.12 -7.61
CA GLY A 104 8.80 11.48 -7.30
C GLY A 104 8.17 12.07 -6.04
N LEU A 105 7.58 11.25 -5.17
CA LEU A 105 7.06 11.69 -3.89
C LEU A 105 8.22 12.14 -2.98
N TYR A 106 7.91 13.07 -2.07
CA TYR A 106 8.80 13.44 -0.97
C TYR A 106 7.96 13.45 0.30
N LEU A 107 7.74 12.25 0.86
CA LEU A 107 6.94 12.09 2.07
C LEU A 107 7.82 11.51 3.19
N PRO A 108 8.36 12.35 4.09
CA PRO A 108 9.11 11.86 5.25
C PRO A 108 8.25 10.94 6.10
N TYR A 109 8.74 9.73 6.36
CA TYR A 109 8.02 8.72 7.11
C TYR A 109 8.66 8.51 8.48
N ARG A 110 7.86 8.64 9.52
CA ARG A 110 8.25 8.29 10.89
C ARG A 110 7.18 7.42 11.51
N ASP A 111 7.53 6.19 11.84
CA ASP A 111 6.65 5.31 12.60
C ASP A 111 6.46 5.85 14.03
N LYS A 112 5.25 6.30 14.36
CA LYS A 112 4.86 6.78 15.70
C LYS A 112 4.43 5.64 16.63
N SER A 113 4.29 4.42 16.12
CA SER A 113 4.04 3.20 16.91
C SER A 113 5.33 2.59 17.45
N ASN A 114 6.50 3.00 16.96
CA ASN A 114 7.81 2.41 17.26
C ASN A 114 7.87 0.89 16.97
N THR A 115 7.16 0.44 15.95
CA THR A 115 7.12 -0.94 15.46
C THR A 115 8.10 -1.20 14.32
N TYR A 116 8.67 -0.12 13.77
CA TYR A 116 9.52 -0.14 12.58
C TYR A 116 8.81 -0.68 11.33
N LYS A 117 7.50 -0.47 11.26
CA LYS A 117 6.65 -0.89 10.14
C LYS A 117 6.09 0.32 9.42
N LEU A 118 5.80 0.12 8.14
CA LEU A 118 4.99 1.02 7.33
C LEU A 118 3.54 0.58 7.42
N HIS A 119 2.66 1.47 7.85
CA HIS A 119 1.22 1.17 7.94
C HIS A 119 0.51 1.63 6.68
N VAL A 120 -0.15 0.70 6.00
CA VAL A 120 -0.84 0.92 4.73
C VAL A 120 -2.30 0.51 4.84
N GLY A 121 -3.20 1.32 4.29
CA GLY A 121 -4.62 0.97 4.17
C GLY A 121 -5.01 0.79 2.71
N LEU A 122 -5.74 -0.27 2.40
CA LEU A 122 -6.33 -0.47 1.09
C LEU A 122 -7.84 -0.25 1.19
N VAL A 123 -8.38 0.62 0.35
CA VAL A 123 -9.82 0.82 0.22
C VAL A 123 -10.25 0.43 -1.18
N ASN A 124 -11.24 -0.47 -1.26
CA ASN A 124 -11.90 -0.77 -2.53
C ASN A 124 -12.91 0.34 -2.87
N ARG A 125 -12.76 0.99 -4.01
CA ARG A 125 -13.68 2.04 -4.49
C ARG A 125 -14.64 1.55 -5.57
N SER A 126 -14.37 0.40 -6.17
CA SER A 126 -15.29 -0.18 -7.14
C SER A 126 -16.57 -0.69 -6.48
N ALA A 127 -17.67 -0.65 -7.24
CA ALA A 127 -18.95 -1.22 -6.81
C ALA A 127 -18.86 -2.74 -6.58
N THR A 128 -17.98 -3.42 -7.32
CA THR A 128 -17.68 -4.83 -7.13
C THR A 128 -16.73 -5.02 -5.96
N SER A 129 -17.04 -5.99 -5.09
CA SER A 129 -16.16 -6.36 -3.98
C SER A 129 -14.88 -7.02 -4.50
N LYS A 130 -13.76 -6.73 -3.84
CA LYS A 130 -12.53 -7.52 -3.96
C LYS A 130 -12.78 -8.91 -3.38
N LEU A 131 -12.32 -9.94 -4.08
CA LEU A 131 -12.40 -11.32 -3.64
C LEU A 131 -11.40 -11.60 -2.51
N ALA A 132 -11.66 -12.66 -1.74
CA ALA A 132 -10.71 -13.17 -0.76
C ALA A 132 -9.70 -14.13 -1.43
N GLY A 133 -8.56 -14.34 -0.76
CA GLY A 133 -7.55 -15.32 -1.16
C GLY A 133 -6.90 -15.06 -2.53
N ALA A 134 -6.52 -16.14 -3.21
CA ALA A 134 -5.71 -16.12 -4.43
C ALA A 134 -6.34 -15.35 -5.60
N ASP A 135 -7.66 -15.24 -5.65
CA ASP A 135 -8.37 -14.54 -6.73
C ASP A 135 -8.48 -13.02 -6.51
N GLY A 136 -8.20 -12.57 -5.29
CA GLY A 136 -8.22 -11.17 -4.90
C GLY A 136 -6.88 -10.66 -4.39
N GLU A 137 -5.76 -11.32 -4.69
CA GLU A 137 -4.44 -10.86 -4.23
C GLU A 137 -4.15 -9.42 -4.65
N VAL A 138 -3.60 -8.63 -3.73
CA VAL A 138 -3.13 -7.26 -3.97
C VAL A 138 -1.73 -7.10 -3.41
N VAL A 139 -0.85 -6.52 -4.21
CA VAL A 139 0.53 -6.20 -3.84
C VAL A 139 0.74 -4.70 -3.95
N ILE A 140 1.06 -4.08 -2.82
CA ILE A 140 1.45 -2.67 -2.73
C ILE A 140 2.95 -2.64 -2.55
N MET A 141 3.64 -1.85 -3.37
CA MET A 141 5.07 -1.60 -3.28
C MET A 141 5.31 -0.13 -2.99
N VAL A 142 6.06 0.15 -1.93
CA VAL A 142 6.41 1.52 -1.51
C VAL A 142 7.90 1.69 -1.65
N ALA A 143 8.29 2.61 -2.52
CA ALA A 143 9.67 3.01 -2.72
C ALA A 143 10.14 3.94 -1.59
N LEU A 144 11.29 3.63 -1.01
CA LEU A 144 11.90 4.31 0.12
C LEU A 144 13.33 4.75 -0.23
N ALA A 145 13.74 5.91 0.28
CA ALA A 145 15.09 6.45 0.17
C ALA A 145 15.48 7.25 1.42
#